data_AF-A0A2K3KD34-F1
#
_entry.id   AF-A0A2K3KD34-F1
#
_cell.length_a   1.000
_cell.length_b   1.000
_cell.length_c   1.000
_cell.angle_alpha   90.00
_cell.angle_beta   90.00
_cell.angle_gamma   90.00
#
_symmetry.space_group_name_H-M   'P 1'
#
loop_
_entity.id
_entity.type
_entity.pdbx_description
1 polymer ?
#
loop_
_entity_poly.entity_id
_entity_poly.type
_entity_poly.pdbx_seq_one_letter_code
_entity_poly.pdbx_strand_id
1 'polypeptide(L)'
;MCGLLPGHRKMTETDIQDIESHGNVGIRPYQMYGAMANSAGGFHKVGFVKKDLYNQVRRQRKEISSDASAAVKYLRDLGKTDQL
;
A
#
# COMPACT_ATOMS: atom_id res chain seq x y z
N MET A 1 27.25 10.55 -13.15
CA MET A 1 26.42 10.73 -14.37
C MET A 1 24.97 10.84 -13.94
N CYS A 2 24.30 11.93 -14.32
CA CYS A 2 22.86 12.10 -14.11
C CYS A 2 22.14 11.32 -15.22
N GLY A 3 21.72 10.08 -14.93
CA GLY A 3 20.97 9.26 -15.87
C GLY A 3 19.54 9.77 -15.97
N LEU A 4 19.11 10.13 -17.18
CA LEU A 4 17.72 10.46 -17.50
C LEU A 4 16.82 9.33 -16.97
N LEU A 5 15.77 9.72 -16.26
CA LEU A 5 14.79 8.77 -15.77
C LEU A 5 14.06 8.15 -16.96
N PRO A 6 13.84 6.82 -17.00
CA PRO A 6 13.11 6.18 -18.08
C PRO A 6 11.79 6.92 -18.34
N GLY A 7 11.53 7.32 -19.59
CA GLY A 7 10.32 8.06 -19.98
C GLY A 7 9.03 7.28 -19.75
N HIS A 8 9.13 5.95 -19.58
CA HIS A 8 8.02 5.06 -19.27
C HIS A 8 8.21 4.45 -17.89
N ARG A 9 7.72 5.16 -16.87
CA ARG A 9 7.59 4.63 -15.52
C ARG A 9 6.16 4.13 -15.29
N LYS A 10 6.04 2.86 -14.93
CA LYS A 10 4.77 2.22 -14.59
C LYS A 10 5.04 1.21 -13.47
N MET A 11 4.23 1.30 -12.43
CA MET A 11 4.22 0.30 -11.36
C MET A 11 3.69 -1.02 -11.92
N THR A 12 4.47 -2.09 -11.74
CA THR A 12 4.10 -3.45 -12.16
C THR A 12 3.28 -4.17 -11.10
N GLU A 13 2.67 -5.30 -11.44
CA GLU A 13 1.95 -6.13 -10.47
C GLU A 13 2.90 -6.67 -9.39
N THR A 14 4.12 -7.06 -9.77
CA THR A 14 5.15 -7.49 -8.82
C THR A 14 5.54 -6.38 -7.87
N ASP A 15 5.67 -5.13 -8.36
CA ASP A 15 5.92 -3.98 -7.48
C ASP A 15 4.78 -3.81 -6.46
N ILE A 16 3.53 -4.00 -6.87
CA ILE A 16 2.36 -3.92 -5.97
C ILE A 16 2.41 -4.99 -4.89
N GLN A 17 2.73 -6.24 -5.27
CA GLN A 17 2.86 -7.36 -4.33
C GLN A 17 3.99 -7.13 -3.33
N ASP A 18 5.13 -6.60 -3.77
CA ASP A 18 6.25 -6.26 -2.89
C ASP A 18 5.85 -5.15 -1.90
N ILE A 19 5.15 -4.11 -2.37
CA ILE A 19 4.65 -3.01 -1.53
C ILE A 19 3.68 -3.54 -0.47
N GLU A 20 2.78 -4.43 -0.86
CA GLU A 20 1.83 -5.08 0.07
C GLU A 20 2.56 -5.93 1.12
N SER A 21 3.47 -6.79 0.67
CA SER A 21 4.28 -7.65 1.53
C SER A 21 5.07 -6.84 2.56
N HIS A 22 5.74 -5.77 2.11
CA HIS A 22 6.43 -4.85 3.01
C HIS A 22 5.48 -4.14 3.98
N GLY A 23 4.29 -3.76 3.52
CA GLY A 23 3.26 -3.13 4.34
C GLY A 23 2.77 -4.05 5.45
N ASN A 24 2.59 -5.34 5.14
CA ASN A 24 2.13 -6.37 6.08
C ASN A 24 3.14 -6.63 7.20
N VAL A 25 4.44 -6.46 6.93
CA VAL A 25 5.50 -6.55 7.95
C VAL A 25 5.84 -5.20 8.62
N GLY A 26 5.05 -4.16 8.35
CA GLY A 26 5.17 -2.85 9.02
C GLY A 26 6.31 -1.94 8.53
N ILE A 27 6.91 -2.23 7.38
CA ILE A 27 7.96 -1.39 6.79
C ILE A 27 7.35 -0.07 6.32
N ARG A 28 8.00 1.06 6.62
CA ARG A 28 7.48 2.39 6.23
C ARG A 28 7.70 2.63 4.74
N PRO A 29 6.83 3.39 4.04
CA PRO A 29 6.96 3.62 2.59
C PRO A 29 8.33 4.16 2.14
N TYR A 30 8.97 5.04 2.92
CA TYR A 30 10.30 5.53 2.54
C TYR A 30 11.37 4.41 2.59
N GLN A 31 11.23 3.44 3.50
CA GLN A 31 12.12 2.28 3.62
C GLN A 31 11.82 1.26 2.54
N MET A 32 10.54 1.05 2.17
CA MET A 32 10.15 0.21 1.03
C MET A 32 10.84 0.68 -0.25
N TYR A 33 10.79 1.99 -0.54
CA TYR A 33 11.42 2.55 -1.73
C TYR A 33 12.95 2.33 -1.74
N GLY A 34 13.59 2.43 -0.57
CA GLY A 34 15.00 2.11 -0.42
C GLY A 34 15.31 0.63 -0.64
N ALA A 35 14.48 -0.27 -0.07
CA ALA A 35 14.63 -1.71 -0.24
C ALA A 35 14.48 -2.13 -1.71
N MET A 36 13.44 -1.65 -2.39
CA MET A 36 13.22 -1.92 -3.81
C MET A 36 14.35 -1.35 -4.69
N ALA A 37 14.87 -0.15 -4.35
CA ALA A 37 16.03 0.40 -5.03
C ALA A 37 17.29 -0.44 -4.80
N ASN A 38 17.52 -0.96 -3.59
CA ASN A 38 18.65 -1.84 -3.30
C ASN A 38 18.55 -3.13 -4.12
N SER A 39 17.37 -3.75 -4.18
CA SER A 39 17.12 -4.95 -5.00
C SER A 39 17.26 -4.69 -6.51
N ALA A 40 16.79 -3.53 -6.99
CA ALA A 40 16.90 -3.15 -8.40
C ALA A 40 18.31 -2.69 -8.80
N GLY A 41 19.24 -2.48 -7.86
CA GLY A 41 20.58 -1.96 -8.12
C GLY A 41 20.63 -0.44 -8.35
N GLY A 42 19.71 0.30 -7.74
CA GLY A 42 19.67 1.76 -7.64
C GLY A 42 18.29 2.37 -7.91
N PHE A 43 18.06 3.58 -7.39
CA PHE A 43 16.78 4.29 -7.55
C PHE A 43 16.38 4.57 -9.00
N HIS A 44 17.36 4.75 -9.90
CA HIS A 44 17.13 4.97 -11.33
C HIS A 44 16.60 3.73 -12.06
N LYS A 45 16.71 2.54 -11.45
CA LYS A 45 16.23 1.27 -11.99
C LYS A 45 14.86 0.86 -11.44
N VAL A 46 14.32 1.61 -10.47
CA VAL A 46 12.96 1.38 -9.99
C VAL A 46 11.97 1.89 -11.03
N GLY A 47 11.05 1.02 -11.46
CA GLY A 47 10.12 1.25 -12.56
C GLY A 47 9.05 2.32 -12.32
N PHE A 48 8.95 2.86 -11.10
CA PHE A 48 7.97 3.87 -10.70
C PHE A 48 8.62 4.99 -9.86
N VAL A 49 7.90 6.12 -9.68
CA VAL A 49 8.39 7.20 -8.82
C VAL A 49 7.92 7.04 -7.38
N LYS A 50 8.66 7.61 -6.43
CA LYS A 50 8.29 7.64 -5.01
C LYS A 50 6.82 8.03 -4.77
N LYS A 51 6.26 8.96 -5.56
CA LYS A 51 4.85 9.36 -5.47
C LYS A 51 3.86 8.20 -5.71
N ASP A 52 4.17 7.31 -6.65
CA ASP A 52 3.32 6.17 -7.00
C ASP A 52 3.23 5.18 -5.83
N LEU A 53 4.35 4.95 -5.13
CA LEU A 53 4.38 4.14 -3.91
C LEU A 53 3.44 4.69 -2.82
N TYR A 54 3.51 5.99 -2.52
CA TYR A 54 2.61 6.58 -1.52
C TYR A 54 1.15 6.51 -1.96
N ASN A 55 0.87 6.67 -3.26
CA ASN A 55 -0.46 6.48 -3.80
C ASN A 55 -0.96 5.04 -3.60
N GLN A 56 -0.11 4.04 -3.88
CA GLN A 56 -0.47 2.63 -3.74
C GLN A 56 -0.71 2.23 -2.29
N VAL A 57 0.18 2.61 -1.37
CA VAL A 57 -0.02 2.38 0.08
C VAL A 57 -1.31 3.03 0.57
N ARG A 58 -1.64 4.23 0.08
CA ARG A 58 -2.91 4.89 0.41
C ARG A 58 -4.12 4.13 -0.13
N ARG A 59 -4.03 3.50 -1.32
CA ARG A 59 -5.10 2.67 -1.89
C ARG A 59 -5.30 1.39 -1.08
N GLN A 60 -4.24 0.66 -0.78
CA GLN A 60 -4.29 -0.56 0.05
C GLN A 60 -4.93 -0.29 1.42
N ARG A 61 -4.56 0.83 2.08
CA ARG A 61 -5.18 1.22 3.36
C ARG A 61 -6.68 1.51 3.27
N LYS A 62 -7.16 1.97 2.11
CA LYS A 62 -8.60 2.19 1.90
C LYS A 62 -9.33 0.88 1.63
N GLU A 63 -8.69 -0.09 0.98
CA GLU A 63 -9.25 -1.42 0.74
C GLU A 63 -9.38 -2.22 2.05
N ILE A 64 -8.48 -2.00 3.01
CA ILE A 64 -8.55 -2.58 4.36
C ILE A 64 -9.63 -1.91 5.23
N SER A 65 -10.39 -0.91 4.76
CA SER A 65 -11.44 -0.30 5.58
C SER A 65 -12.42 -1.37 6.03
N SER A 66 -12.59 -1.51 7.36
CA SER A 66 -13.45 -2.55 7.94
C SER A 66 -14.85 -2.45 7.35
N ASP A 67 -15.60 -3.55 7.36
CA ASP A 67 -17.03 -3.51 7.03
C ASP A 67 -17.76 -2.78 8.17
N ALA A 68 -17.68 -1.45 8.12
CA ALA A 68 -18.34 -0.55 9.05
C ALA A 68 -19.85 -0.77 9.02
N SER A 69 -20.39 -1.22 7.88
CA SER A 69 -21.81 -1.56 7.74
C SER A 69 -22.16 -2.80 8.54
N ALA A 70 -21.35 -3.86 8.48
CA ALA A 70 -21.51 -5.05 9.31
C ALA A 70 -21.33 -4.74 10.81
N ALA A 71 -20.34 -3.91 11.17
CA ALA A 71 -20.16 -3.48 12.56
C ALA A 71 -21.36 -2.68 13.08
N VAL A 72 -21.89 -1.73 12.30
CA VAL A 72 -23.10 -0.97 12.65
C VAL A 72 -24.31 -1.89 12.76
N LYS A 73 -24.46 -2.87 11.86
CA LYS A 73 -25.56 -3.84 11.92
C LYS A 73 -25.48 -4.67 13.20
N TYR A 74 -24.31 -5.22 13.51
CA TYR A 74 -24.07 -5.99 14.73
C TYR A 74 -24.43 -5.20 16.00
N LEU A 75 -23.97 -3.95 16.10
CA LEU A 75 -24.28 -3.07 17.24
C LEU A 75 -25.78 -2.77 17.36
N ARG A 76 -26.49 -2.58 16.25
CA ARG A 76 -27.96 -2.38 16.26
C ARG A 76 -28.70 -3.62 16.71
N ASP A 77 -28.24 -4.81 16.30
CA ASP A 77 -28.90 -6.06 16.64
C ASP A 77 -28.69 -6.40 18.13
N LEU A 78 -27.49 -6.12 18.68
CA LEU A 78 -27.22 -6.19 20.13
C LEU A 78 -28.14 -5.29 20.96
N GLY A 79 -28.35 -4.04 20.53
CA GLY A 79 -29.22 -3.11 21.24
C GLY A 79 -30.70 -3.50 21.24
N LYS A 80 -31.13 -4.41 20.37
CA LYS A 80 -32.50 -4.97 20.38
C LYS A 80 -32.64 -6.14 21.35
N THR A 81 -31.58 -6.91 21.56
CA THR A 81 -31.59 -8.07 22.48
C THR A 81 -31.44 -7.68 23.95
N ASP A 82 -30.97 -6.46 24.25
CA ASP A 82 -30.86 -5.90 25.62
C ASP A 82 -32.18 -5.30 26.15
N GLN A 83 -33.28 -5.36 25.39
CA GLN A 83 -34.61 -4.99 25.88
C GLN A 83 -35.23 -6.17 26.65
N LEU A 84 -34.76 -6.35 27.89
CA LEU A 84 -35.45 -7.10 28.96
C LEU A 84 -36.02 -6.12 29.99
#